data_AF-A0A426WBG6-F1
#
_entry.id   AF-A0A426WBG6-F1
#
_cell.length_a   1.000
_cell.length_b   1.000
_cell.length_c   1.000
_cell.angle_alpha   90.00
_cell.angle_beta   90.00
_cell.angle_gamma   90.00
#
_symmetry.space_group_name_H-M   'P 1'
#
loop_
_entity.id
_entity.type
_entity.pdbx_description
1 polymer ?
#
loop_
_entity_poly.entity_id
_entity_poly.type
_entity_poly.pdbx_seq_one_letter_code
_entity_poly.pdbx_strand_id
1 'polypeptide(L)' 'MKTRKPAQKVSLAVAYICYVAAVITLFAAGYRGYTVGTDNPIFASLAASVVFFVGCGIVLHVMGAVSLPDLKIDTKNSE' A
#
# COMPACT_ATOMS: atom_id res chain seq x y z
N MET A 1 25.40 4.47 -7.70
CA MET A 1 23.96 4.16 -7.52
C MET A 1 23.24 5.42 -7.09
N LYS A 2 22.32 5.95 -7.92
CA LYS A 2 21.55 7.17 -7.63
C LYS A 2 20.72 6.93 -6.37
N THR A 3 21.03 7.65 -5.29
CA THR A 3 20.43 7.47 -3.96
C THR A 3 18.93 7.72 -4.05
N ARG A 4 18.12 6.65 -4.06
CA ARG A 4 16.66 6.75 -3.92
C ARG A 4 16.37 7.47 -2.60
N LYS A 5 15.55 8.52 -2.61
CA LYS A 5 15.21 9.32 -1.42
C LYS A 5 14.73 8.38 -0.30
N PRO A 6 15.05 8.64 0.98
CA PRO A 6 14.65 7.77 2.10
C PRO A 6 13.12 7.53 2.14
N ALA A 7 12.33 8.55 1.81
CA ALA A 7 10.86 8.45 1.68
C ALA A 7 10.40 7.44 0.61
N GLN A 8 11.17 7.28 -0.47
CA GLN A 8 10.86 6.35 -1.55
C GLN A 8 11.14 4.90 -1.13
N LYS A 9 12.16 4.67 -0.28
CA LYS A 9 12.46 3.35 0.27
C LYS A 9 11.42 2.93 1.32
N VAL A 10 10.97 3.88 2.14
CA VAL A 10 9.93 3.65 3.15
C VAL A 10 8.58 3.35 2.50
N SER A 11 8.16 4.12 1.48
CA SER A 11 6.91 3.85 0.75
C SER A 11 6.90 2.46 0.12
N LEU A 12 8.01 2.04 -0.49
CA LEU A 12 8.14 0.69 -1.06
C LEU A 12 8.06 -0.42 0.01
N ALA A 13 8.67 -0.22 1.17
CA ALA A 13 8.58 -1.17 2.28
C ALA A 13 7.14 -1.29 2.81
N VAL A 14 6.44 -0.16 2.98
CA VAL A 14 5.05 -0.14 3.44
C VAL A 14 4.11 -0.75 2.39
N ALA A 15 4.40 -0.58 1.09
CA ALA A 15 3.65 -1.22 0.02
C ALA A 15 3.67 -2.75 0.14
N TYR A 16 4.85 -3.34 0.38
CA TYR A 16 4.96 -4.79 0.61
C TYR A 16 4.20 -5.26 1.85
N ILE A 17 4.24 -4.49 2.93
CA ILE A 17 3.47 -4.80 4.15
C ILE A 17 1.96 -4.78 3.85
N CYS A 18 1.48 -3.80 3.08
CA CYS A 18 0.08 -3.74 2.66
C CYS A 18 -0.31 -4.96 1.80
N TYR A 19 0.54 -5.40 0.88
CA TYR A 19 0.26 -6.60 0.09
C TYR A 19 0.20 -7.87 0.96
N VAL A 20 1.11 -8.02 1.92
CA VAL A 20 1.07 -9.15 2.86
C VAL A 20 -0.22 -9.10 3.70
N ALA A 21 -0.59 -7.93 4.21
CA ALA A 21 -1.83 -7.73 4.95
C ALA A 21 -3.08 -8.03 4.10
N ALA A 22 -3.07 -7.65 2.82
CA ALA A 22 -4.14 -7.97 1.86
C ALA A 22 -4.31 -9.48 1.68
N VAL A 23 -3.21 -10.23 1.56
CA VAL A 23 -3.25 -11.69 1.44
C VAL A 23 -3.82 -12.31 2.72
N ILE A 24 -3.36 -11.89 3.89
CA ILE A 24 -3.87 -12.40 5.18
C ILE A 24 -5.37 -12.12 5.32
N THR A 25 -5.80 -10.89 5.01
CA THR A 25 -7.22 -10.50 5.09
C THR A 25 -8.07 -11.24 4.05
N LEU A 26 -7.54 -11.54 2.86
CA LEU A 26 -8.22 -12.35 1.85
C LEU A 26 -8.48 -13.77 2.35
N PHE A 27 -7.46 -14.42 2.93
CA PHE A 27 -7.62 -15.76 3.51
C PHE A 27 -8.62 -15.75 4.68
N ALA A 28 -8.55 -14.75 5.56
CA ALA A 28 -9.48 -14.60 6.66
C ALA A 28 -10.92 -14.36 6.16
N ALA A 29 -11.10 -13.57 5.09
CA ALA A 29 -12.39 -13.29 4.47
C ALA A 29 -12.98 -14.56 3.87
N GLY A 30 -12.19 -15.32 3.11
CA GLY A 30 -12.62 -16.59 2.50
C GLY A 30 -13.06 -17.62 3.56
N TYR A 31 -12.28 -17.77 4.62
CA TYR A 31 -12.63 -18.67 5.73
C TYR A 31 -13.91 -18.24 6.45
N ARG A 32 -14.08 -16.93 6.70
CA ARG A 32 -15.29 -16.38 7.33
C ARG A 32 -16.52 -16.47 6.44
N GLY A 33 -16.36 -16.23 5.14
CA GLY A 33 -17.45 -16.38 4.15
C GLY A 33 -17.95 -17.83 4.07
N TYR A 34 -17.04 -18.81 4.11
CA TYR A 34 -17.40 -20.22 4.11
C TYR A 34 -18.10 -20.68 5.40
N THR A 35 -17.72 -20.13 6.56
CA THR A 35 -18.21 -20.59 7.87
C THR A 35 -19.47 -19.88 8.35
N VAL A 36 -19.66 -18.61 7.99
CA VAL A 36 -20.68 -17.72 8.60
C VAL A 36 -21.64 -17.12 7.56
N GLY A 37 -21.38 -17.32 6.26
CA GLY A 37 -22.16 -16.74 5.17
C GLY A 37 -21.79 -15.29 4.85
N THR A 38 -22.05 -14.87 3.62
CA THR A 38 -21.63 -13.56 3.07
C THR A 38 -22.42 -12.37 3.61
N ASP A 39 -23.58 -12.60 4.23
CA ASP A 39 -24.48 -11.55 4.69
C ASP A 39 -24.09 -10.97 6.06
N ASN A 40 -23.01 -11.47 6.65
CA ASN A 40 -22.52 -10.96 7.93
C ASN A 40 -21.66 -9.69 7.74
N PRO A 41 -21.86 -8.64 8.57
CA PRO A 41 -21.09 -7.39 8.48
C PRO A 41 -19.58 -7.61 8.68
N ILE A 42 -19.21 -8.69 9.37
CA ILE A 42 -17.81 -9.11 9.55
C ILE A 42 -17.20 -9.52 8.20
N PHE A 43 -17.93 -10.27 7.36
CA PHE A 43 -17.43 -10.63 6.03
C PHE A 43 -17.31 -9.40 5.13
N ALA A 44 -18.33 -8.52 5.13
CA ALA A 44 -18.32 -7.29 4.34
C ALA A 44 -17.14 -6.37 4.70
N SER A 45 -16.86 -6.17 5.99
CA SER A 45 -15.72 -5.37 6.46
C SER A 45 -14.36 -6.02 6.14
N LEU A 46 -14.25 -7.35 6.20
CA LEU A 46 -13.04 -8.05 5.76
C LEU A 46 -12.83 -7.91 4.24
N ALA A 47 -13.88 -8.09 3.44
CA ALA A 47 -13.81 -7.93 1.99
C ALA A 47 -13.40 -6.50 1.60
N ALA A 48 -13.99 -5.48 2.24
CA ALA A 48 -13.59 -4.09 2.04
C ALA A 48 -12.13 -3.83 2.43
N SER A 49 -11.67 -4.43 3.53
CA SER A 49 -10.28 -4.30 4.00
C SER A 49 -9.28 -4.87 2.98
N VAL A 50 -9.60 -5.98 2.30
CA VAL A 50 -8.77 -6.52 1.21
C VAL A 50 -8.60 -5.49 0.10
N VAL A 51 -9.70 -4.91 -0.39
CA VAL A 51 -9.67 -3.91 -1.47
C VAL A 51 -8.87 -2.67 -1.03
N PHE A 52 -9.05 -2.23 0.22
CA PHE A 52 -8.29 -1.13 0.80
C PHE A 52 -6.79 -1.41 0.82
N PHE A 53 -6.36 -2.56 1.35
CA PHE A 53 -4.93 -2.91 1.42
C PHE A 53 -4.29 -3.10 0.05
N VAL A 54 -5.01 -3.70 -0.91
CA VAL A 54 -4.54 -3.82 -2.30
C VAL A 54 -4.41 -2.43 -2.94
N GLY A 55 -5.43 -1.57 -2.81
CA GLY A 55 -5.41 -0.22 -3.36
C GLY A 55 -4.27 0.63 -2.77
N CYS A 56 -4.13 0.64 -1.45
CA CYS A 56 -3.05 1.34 -0.76
C CYS A 56 -1.68 0.79 -1.15
N GLY A 57 -1.56 -0.55 -1.26
CA GLY A 57 -0.35 -1.22 -1.73
C GLY A 57 0.06 -0.79 -3.13
N ILE A 58 -0.87 -0.71 -4.08
CA ILE A 58 -0.61 -0.25 -5.46
C ILE A 58 -0.13 1.20 -5.46
N VAL A 59 -0.82 2.11 -4.76
CA VAL A 59 -0.45 3.53 -4.70
C VAL A 59 0.96 3.71 -4.13
N LEU A 60 1.26 3.07 -3.00
CA LEU A 60 2.58 3.12 -2.38
C LEU A 60 3.67 2.47 -3.24
N HIS A 61 3.34 1.39 -3.94
CA HIS A 61 4.26 0.73 -4.87
C HIS A 61 4.59 1.66 -6.04
N VAL A 62 3.60 2.32 -6.64
CA VAL A 62 3.82 3.29 -7.72
C VAL A 62 4.65 4.48 -7.23
N MET A 63 4.33 5.05 -6.06
CA MET A 63 5.12 6.12 -5.43
C MET A 63 6.57 5.69 -5.16
N GLY A 64 6.79 4.44 -4.75
CA GLY A 64 8.12 3.87 -4.55
C GLY A 64 8.86 3.55 -5.85
N ALA A 65 8.14 3.21 -6.92
CA ALA A 65 8.70 2.84 -8.22
C ALA A 65 9.11 4.05 -9.06
N VAL A 66 8.42 5.19 -8.93
CA VAL A 66 8.74 6.40 -9.70
C VAL A 66 10.07 7.00 -9.24
N SER A 67 11.04 7.10 -10.14
CA SER A 67 12.26 7.89 -9.89
C SER A 67 11.92 9.38 -9.95
N LEU A 68 11.47 9.93 -8.83
CA LEU A 68 11.21 11.36 -8.70
C LEU A 68 12.53 12.12 -8.90
N PRO A 69 12.59 13.06 -9.87
CA PRO A 69 13.71 13.97 -10.01
C PRO A 69 13.85 14.79 -8.72
N ASP A 70 15.06 15.31 -8.47
CA ASP A 70 15.29 16.05 -7.25
C ASP A 70 14.55 17.40 -7.32
N LEU A 71 13.36 17.48 -6.69
CA LEU A 71 12.55 18.69 -6.58
C LEU A 71 13.12 19.71 -5.57
N LYS A 72 14.40 19.57 -5.18
CA LYS A 72 15.04 20.54 -4.31
C LYS A 72 15.18 21.85 -5.10
N ILE A 73 14.34 22.82 -4.77
CA ILE A 73 14.48 24.20 -5.25
C ILE A 73 15.81 24.70 -4.70
N ASP A 74 16.77 24.94 -5.59
CA ASP A 74 18.08 25.46 -5.25
C ASP A 74 17.94 26.97 -4.98
N THR A 75 17.68 27.32 -3.71
CA THR A 75 17.68 28.70 -3.21
C THR A 75 19.12 29.24 -3.14
N LYS A 76 19.81 29.27 -4.28
CA LYS A 76 21.13 29.93 -4.44
C LYS A 76 21.17 30.91 -5.62
N ASN A 77 20.04 31.22 -6.23
CA ASN A 77 19.96 32.15 -7.37
C ASN A 77 18.88 33.23 -7.15
N SER A 78 18.76 33.70 -5.91
CA SER A 78 18.00 34.89 -5.56
C SER A 78 18.88 35.77 -4.67
N GLU A 79 20.00 36.20 -5.25
CA GLU A 79 20.79 37.35 -4.81
C GLU A 79 20.67 38.45 -5.86
#